data_AF-A0A1B9G2Q4-F1
#
_entry.id   AF-A0A1B9G2Q4-F1
#
_cell.length_a   1.000
_cell.length_b   1.000
_cell.length_c   1.000
_cell.angle_alpha   90.00
_cell.angle_beta   90.00
_cell.angle_gamma   90.00
#
_symmetry.space_group_name_H-M   'P 1'
#
loop_
_entity.id
_entity.type
_entity.pdbx_description
1 polymer ?
#
loop_
_entity_poly.entity_id
_entity_poly.type
_entity_poly.pdbx_seq_one_letter_code
_entity_poly.pdbx_strand_id
1 'polypeptide(L)'
;MPPKVEKETWNDDHTAILIRGIIRHCLHHRSELYQLPGLEGVSDHGGDRINKKVQQILKKVCEIYPNVKAGVVEEEMKLLSNVRSKGKGGNEGGSSPKENGGGGGSVNDTPKKRKVKDESDDE
;
A
#
# COMPACT_ATOMS: atom_id res chain seq x y z
N MET A 1 -35.27 33.70 20.84
CA MET A 1 -33.98 34.07 20.20
C MET A 1 -33.25 32.78 19.89
N PRO A 2 -32.80 32.56 18.64
CA PRO A 2 -31.93 31.43 18.36
C PRO A 2 -30.62 31.58 19.16
N PRO A 3 -30.04 30.49 19.68
CA PRO A 3 -28.78 30.54 20.41
C PRO A 3 -27.71 31.12 19.49
N LYS A 4 -26.95 32.11 20.00
CA LYS A 4 -25.77 32.64 19.31
C LYS A 4 -24.73 31.51 19.30
N VAL A 5 -24.50 30.93 18.12
CA VAL A 5 -23.39 30.01 17.92
C VAL A 5 -22.11 30.82 18.04
N GLU A 6 -21.37 30.62 19.13
CA GLU A 6 -20.04 31.20 19.29
C GLU A 6 -19.15 30.62 18.18
N LYS A 7 -18.59 31.50 17.35
CA LYS A 7 -17.69 31.09 16.28
C LYS A 7 -16.35 30.74 16.91
N GLU A 8 -15.96 29.48 16.84
CA GLU A 8 -14.62 29.06 17.23
C GLU A 8 -13.58 29.73 16.34
N THR A 9 -12.51 30.22 16.96
CA THR A 9 -11.39 30.85 16.26
C THR A 9 -10.51 29.78 15.64
N TRP A 10 -10.00 30.04 14.43
CA TRP A 10 -9.05 29.13 13.79
C TRP A 10 -7.77 28.99 14.63
N ASN A 11 -7.30 27.77 14.84
CA ASN A 11 -6.11 27.47 15.63
C ASN A 11 -5.18 26.52 14.85
N ASP A 12 -4.03 26.23 15.45
CA ASP A 12 -3.00 25.38 14.84
C ASP A 12 -3.43 23.91 14.69
N ASP A 13 -4.29 23.42 15.59
CA ASP A 13 -4.86 22.07 15.50
C ASP A 13 -5.78 21.93 14.29
N HIS A 14 -6.59 22.95 13.98
CA HIS A 14 -7.42 22.99 12.78
C HIS A 14 -6.56 22.89 11.52
N THR A 15 -5.44 23.61 11.49
CA THR A 15 -4.46 23.52 10.39
C THR A 15 -3.89 22.11 10.27
N ALA A 16 -3.48 21.49 11.38
CA ALA A 16 -2.93 20.14 11.38
C ALA A 16 -3.95 19.09 10.90
N ILE A 17 -5.22 19.19 11.35
CA ILE A 17 -6.32 18.32 10.92
C ILE A 17 -6.61 18.51 9.43
N LEU A 18 -6.64 19.76 8.95
CA LEU A 18 -6.88 20.06 7.54
C LEU A 18 -5.79 19.45 6.65
N ILE A 19 -4.52 19.62 7.01
CA ILE A 19 -3.39 19.04 6.27
C ILE A 19 -3.49 17.52 6.24
N ARG A 20 -3.80 16.90 7.38
CA ARG A 20 -4.03 15.46 7.45
C ARG A 20 -5.18 15.01 6.54
N GLY A 21 -6.26 15.78 6.49
CA GLY A 21 -7.40 15.55 5.59
C GLY A 21 -7.00 15.62 4.11
N ILE A 22 -6.22 16.64 3.72
CA ILE A 22 -5.69 16.80 2.37
C ILE A 22 -4.80 15.62 1.98
N ILE A 23 -3.86 15.22 2.84
CA ILE A 23 -2.99 14.06 2.63
C ILE A 23 -3.82 12.81 2.37
N ARG A 24 -4.80 12.52 3.25
CA ARG A 24 -5.68 11.36 3.10
C ARG A 24 -6.44 11.40 1.78
N HIS A 25 -6.99 12.56 1.41
CA HIS A 25 -7.73 12.73 0.17
C HIS A 25 -6.83 12.45 -1.05
N CYS A 26 -5.64 13.04 -1.12
CA CYS A 26 -4.68 12.80 -2.20
C CYS A 26 -4.27 11.32 -2.30
N LEU A 27 -4.05 10.63 -1.18
CA LEU A 27 -3.66 9.22 -1.16
C LEU A 27 -4.81 8.27 -1.54
N HIS A 28 -6.05 8.64 -1.22
CA HIS A 28 -7.25 7.87 -1.56
C HIS A 28 -7.57 7.99 -3.05
N HIS A 29 -7.55 9.21 -3.58
CA HIS A 29 -7.84 9.52 -4.98
C HIS A 29 -6.60 9.46 -5.89
N ARG A 30 -5.55 8.75 -5.45
CA ARG A 30 -4.29 8.67 -6.20
C ARG A 30 -4.45 8.14 -7.62
N SER A 31 -5.45 7.29 -7.88
CA SER A 31 -5.73 6.74 -9.22
C SER A 31 -6.08 7.85 -10.22
N GLU A 32 -6.74 8.91 -9.77
CA GLU A 32 -7.12 10.06 -10.60
C GLU A 32 -5.88 10.86 -11.00
N LEU A 33 -4.85 10.88 -10.16
CA LEU A 33 -3.58 11.54 -10.47
C LEU A 33 -2.86 10.93 -11.68
N TYR A 34 -3.08 9.64 -11.96
CA TYR A 34 -2.51 8.99 -13.15
C TYR A 34 -3.24 9.37 -14.44
N GLN A 35 -4.45 9.93 -14.34
CA GLN A 35 -5.27 10.32 -15.48
C GLN A 35 -5.08 11.81 -15.83
N LEU A 36 -4.24 12.53 -15.08
CA LEU A 36 -3.97 13.93 -15.34
C LEU A 36 -3.21 14.08 -16.67
N PRO A 37 -3.69 14.95 -17.59
CA PRO A 37 -3.02 15.16 -18.85
C PRO A 37 -1.62 15.73 -18.63
N GLY A 38 -0.64 15.23 -19.37
CA GLY A 38 0.79 15.56 -19.22
C GLY A 38 1.57 14.62 -18.29
N LEU A 39 0.93 13.62 -17.69
CA LEU A 39 1.61 12.56 -16.92
C LEU A 39 1.62 11.20 -17.63
N GLU A 40 1.13 11.11 -18.87
CA GLU A 40 0.94 9.85 -19.61
C GLU A 40 2.27 9.09 -19.78
N GLY A 41 3.37 9.80 -20.07
CA GLY A 41 4.69 9.17 -20.24
C GLY A 41 5.36 8.71 -18.94
N VAL A 42 4.80 9.05 -17.78
CA VAL A 42 5.35 8.66 -16.46
C VAL A 42 4.51 7.56 -15.80
N SER A 43 3.27 7.35 -16.27
CA SER A 43 2.41 6.25 -15.81
C SER A 43 2.86 4.87 -16.30
N ASP A 44 3.56 4.79 -17.44
CA ASP A 44 3.94 3.53 -18.11
C ASP A 44 4.93 2.65 -17.30
N HIS A 45 5.57 3.20 -16.26
CA HIS A 45 6.49 2.48 -15.37
C HIS A 45 5.81 1.85 -14.15
N GLY A 46 4.63 1.26 -14.32
CA GLY A 46 3.92 0.54 -13.25
C GLY A 46 3.44 1.43 -12.10
N GLY A 47 3.23 2.73 -12.37
CA GLY A 47 2.66 3.70 -11.42
C GLY A 47 3.51 4.08 -10.21
N ASP A 48 4.67 3.44 -9.99
CA ASP A 48 5.48 3.65 -8.79
C ASP A 48 6.13 5.06 -8.75
N ARG A 49 6.49 5.63 -9.91
CA ARG A 49 7.11 6.96 -10.00
C ARG A 49 6.19 8.08 -9.53
N ILE A 50 4.96 8.10 -10.00
CA ILE A 50 3.96 9.11 -9.61
C ILE A 50 3.66 8.96 -8.12
N ASN A 51 3.46 7.74 -7.62
CA ASN A 51 3.24 7.50 -6.19
C ASN A 51 4.40 8.02 -5.31
N LYS A 52 5.66 7.73 -5.68
CA LYS A 52 6.84 8.24 -4.99
C LYS A 52 6.88 9.77 -5.00
N LYS A 53 6.54 10.39 -6.13
CA LYS A 53 6.55 11.86 -6.24
C LYS A 53 5.45 12.51 -5.41
N VAL A 54 4.26 11.92 -5.39
CA VAL A 54 3.14 12.35 -4.53
C VAL A 54 3.59 12.31 -3.06
N GLN A 55 4.17 11.19 -2.62
CA GLN A 55 4.68 11.08 -1.24
C GLN A 55 5.75 12.14 -0.94
N GLN A 56 6.71 12.37 -1.85
CA GLN A 56 7.72 13.42 -1.67
C GLN A 56 7.10 14.81 -1.53
N ILE A 57 6.09 15.14 -2.34
CA ILE A 57 5.39 16.43 -2.27
C ILE A 57 4.66 16.55 -0.93
N LEU A 58 3.92 15.52 -0.52
CA LEU A 58 3.16 15.53 0.74
C LEU A 58 4.08 15.66 1.96
N LYS A 59 5.26 15.02 1.95
CA LYS A 59 6.26 15.19 3.03
C LYS A 59 6.76 16.63 3.11
N LYS A 60 7.09 17.24 1.98
CA LYS A 60 7.48 18.66 1.92
C LYS A 60 6.38 19.60 2.40
N VAL A 61 5.12 19.28 2.12
CA VAL A 61 3.99 20.04 2.66
C VAL A 61 4.00 19.96 4.19
N CYS A 62 4.17 18.77 4.78
CA CYS A 62 4.27 18.65 6.24
C CYS A 62 5.46 19.43 6.84
N GLU A 63 6.61 19.46 6.16
CA GLU A 63 7.80 20.20 6.62
C GLU A 63 7.57 21.72 6.76
N ILE A 64 6.64 22.29 5.99
CA ILE A 64 6.30 23.72 6.05
C ILE A 64 5.51 24.06 7.32
N TYR A 65 4.81 23.10 7.92
CA TYR A 65 3.92 23.33 9.06
C TYR A 65 4.47 22.67 10.34
N PRO A 66 5.00 23.43 11.30
CA PRO A 66 5.65 22.88 12.50
C PRO A 66 4.71 22.07 13.39
N ASN A 67 3.40 22.33 13.29
CA ASN A 67 2.37 21.69 14.10
C ASN A 67 1.92 20.33 13.53
N VAL A 68 2.40 19.96 12.34
CA VAL A 68 2.13 18.66 11.73
C VAL A 68 3.20 17.68 12.17
N LYS A 69 2.77 16.56 12.77
CA LYS A 69 3.69 15.51 13.20
C LYS A 69 4.52 14.97 12.02
N ALA A 70 5.82 14.78 12.26
CA ALA A 70 6.67 14.04 11.34
C ALA A 70 6.12 12.61 11.18
N GLY A 71 6.04 12.11 9.95
CA GLY A 71 5.55 10.75 9.66
C GLY A 71 4.05 10.61 9.38
N VAL A 72 3.26 11.71 9.39
CA VAL A 72 1.81 11.66 9.10
C VAL A 72 1.50 11.02 7.74
N VAL A 73 2.37 11.23 6.74
CA VAL A 73 2.19 10.65 5.40
C VAL A 73 2.29 9.12 5.45
N GLU A 74 3.30 8.59 6.14
CA GLU A 74 3.53 7.16 6.32
C GLU A 74 2.42 6.49 7.15
N GLU A 75 1.95 7.18 8.19
CA GLU A 75 0.81 6.72 9.00
C GLU A 75 -0.46 6.57 8.15
N GLU A 76 -0.82 7.60 7.38
CA GLU A 76 -2.01 7.56 6.52
C GLU A 76 -1.88 6.51 5.41
N MET A 77 -0.68 6.30 4.85
CA MET A 77 -0.43 5.21 3.90
C MET A 77 -0.64 3.82 4.52
N LYS A 78 -0.14 3.60 5.74
CA LYS A 78 -0.29 2.33 6.45
C LYS A 78 -1.76 2.06 6.79
N LEU A 79 -2.52 3.09 7.16
CA LEU A 79 -3.96 2.98 7.38
C LEU A 79 -4.68 2.55 6.08
N LEU A 80 -4.34 3.15 4.95
CA LEU A 80 -4.93 2.80 3.65
C LEU A 80 -4.59 1.37 3.19
N SER A 81 -3.37 0.88 3.44
CA SER A 81 -3.03 -0.51 3.12
C SER A 81 -3.81 -1.51 3.98
N ASN A 82 -4.00 -1.20 5.27
CA ASN A 82 -4.72 -2.08 6.19
C ASN A 82 -6.22 -2.20 5.85
N VAL A 83 -6.84 -1.13 5.36
CA VAL A 83 -8.24 -1.14 4.91
C VAL A 83 -8.42 -2.08 3.70
N ARG A 84 -7.48 -2.07 2.75
CA ARG A 84 -7.56 -2.93 1.56
C ARG A 84 -7.35 -4.41 1.88
N SER A 85 -6.49 -4.74 2.85
CA SER A 85 -6.23 -6.12 3.26
C SER A 85 -7.39 -6.75 4.04
N LYS A 86 -8.19 -5.96 4.75
CA LYS A 86 -9.36 -6.47 5.51
C LYS A 86 -10.60 -6.75 4.65
N GLY A 87 -10.68 -6.23 3.43
CA GLY A 87 -11.84 -6.41 2.54
C GLY A 87 -11.90 -7.75 1.79
N LYS A 88 -10.92 -8.64 1.97
CA LYS A 88 -10.79 -9.90 1.19
C LYS A 88 -10.88 -11.16 2.07
N GLY A 89 -11.76 -11.14 3.07
CA GLY A 89 -11.89 -12.21 4.07
C GLY A 89 -13.33 -12.56 4.47
N GLY A 90 -14.33 -12.26 3.64
CA GLY A 90 -15.71 -12.68 3.85
C GLY A 90 -16.07 -13.87 2.95
N ASN A 91 -15.63 -15.07 3.30
CA ASN A 91 -16.21 -16.32 2.78
C ASN A 91 -16.41 -17.29 3.96
N GLU A 92 -17.40 -16.99 4.79
CA GLU A 92 -18.00 -17.97 5.70
C GLU A 92 -19.15 -18.65 4.95
N GLY A 93 -19.05 -19.97 4.77
CA GLY A 93 -20.12 -20.77 4.16
C GLY A 93 -19.65 -22.12 3.67
N GLY A 94 -19.32 -23.05 4.59
CA GLY A 94 -18.97 -24.41 4.19
C GLY A 94 -18.55 -25.32 5.33
N SER A 95 -19.34 -25.40 6.42
CA SER A 95 -19.22 -26.51 7.36
C SER A 95 -19.92 -27.75 6.80
N SER A 96 -19.17 -28.84 6.64
CA SER A 96 -19.66 -30.19 6.98
C SER A 96 -18.48 -31.11 7.31
N PRO A 97 -18.58 -31.91 8.38
CA PRO A 97 -17.50 -32.76 8.89
C PRO A 97 -17.58 -34.19 8.32
N LYS A 98 -16.42 -34.84 8.14
CA LYS A 98 -16.18 -36.30 8.05
C LYS A 98 -14.76 -36.50 7.54
N GLU A 99 -13.98 -37.52 7.86
CA GLU A 99 -13.99 -38.59 8.86
C GLU A 99 -12.55 -39.16 8.79
N ASN A 100 -12.14 -39.83 9.85
CA ASN A 100 -10.87 -40.51 10.00
C ASN A 100 -10.69 -41.62 8.93
N GLY A 101 -9.49 -41.82 8.37
CA GLY A 101 -9.22 -42.98 7.50
C GLY A 101 -7.91 -42.88 6.73
N GLY A 102 -6.92 -43.68 7.11
CA GLY A 102 -5.53 -43.54 6.67
C GLY A 102 -5.14 -44.22 5.35
N GLY A 103 -3.83 -44.18 5.10
CA GLY A 103 -3.09 -45.18 4.34
C GLY A 103 -2.85 -44.88 2.87
N GLY A 104 -1.58 -44.97 2.47
CA GLY A 104 -1.19 -45.28 1.09
C GLY A 104 -0.20 -44.28 0.50
N GLY A 105 1.05 -44.72 0.37
CA GLY A 105 2.16 -43.89 -0.06
C GLY A 105 2.13 -43.45 -1.52
N SER A 106 3.05 -42.54 -1.85
CA SER A 106 3.80 -42.65 -3.09
C SER A 106 5.10 -41.87 -2.97
N VAL A 107 6.18 -42.61 -3.11
CA VAL A 107 7.55 -42.19 -3.32
C VAL A 107 7.67 -41.58 -4.73
N ASN A 108 8.49 -40.54 -4.88
CA ASN A 108 9.15 -40.05 -6.10
C ASN A 108 9.78 -38.69 -5.70
N ASP A 109 11.00 -38.60 -5.17
CA ASP A 109 12.31 -38.96 -5.74
C ASP A 109 12.48 -38.56 -7.21
N THR A 110 13.25 -37.50 -7.45
CA THR A 110 13.98 -37.24 -8.69
C THR A 110 15.10 -36.20 -8.42
N PRO A 111 16.21 -36.22 -9.19
CA PRO A 111 17.54 -36.39 -8.60
C PRO A 111 18.50 -35.22 -8.82
N LYS A 112 19.49 -35.11 -7.90
CA LYS A 112 20.71 -34.29 -8.03
C LYS A 112 21.51 -34.72 -9.27
N LYS A 113 21.59 -33.85 -10.29
CA LYS A 113 22.56 -34.01 -11.40
C LYS A 113 23.96 -33.55 -10.94
N ARG A 114 24.89 -34.52 -10.90
CA ARG A 114 26.35 -34.31 -10.87
C ARG A 114 26.82 -33.84 -12.24
N LYS A 115 27.79 -32.93 -12.29
CA LYS A 115 28.54 -32.55 -13.50
C LYS A 115 29.87 -33.31 -13.44
N VAL A 116 30.04 -34.29 -14.33
CA VAL A 116 31.29 -35.05 -14.51
C VAL A 116 32.02 -34.50 -15.73
N LYS A 117 33.33 -34.43 -15.52
CA LYS A 117 34.45 -33.99 -16.35
C LYS A 117 34.62 -34.90 -17.58
N ASP A 118 35.03 -34.31 -18.71
CA ASP A 118 35.69 -35.04 -19.80
C ASP A 118 36.90 -34.22 -20.26
N GLU A 119 38.05 -34.89 -20.28
CA GLU A 119 39.35 -34.47 -20.82
C GLU A 119 39.46 -34.89 -22.29
N SER A 120 40.56 -34.48 -22.94
CA SER A 120 41.12 -34.93 -24.23
C SER A 120 40.72 -34.11 -25.46
N ASP A 121 41.58 -33.84 -26.45
CA ASP A 121 43.04 -33.73 -26.64
C ASP A 121 43.23 -33.32 -28.13
N ASP A 122 44.43 -32.91 -28.52
CA ASP A 122 44.96 -32.77 -29.90
C ASP A 122 44.41 -31.65 -30.83
N GLU A 123 45.20 -30.57 -31.00
CA GLU A 123 46.17 -30.39 -32.11
C GLU A 123 47.14 -29.22 -31.81
#